data_AF-A0A7W4CNM1-F1
#
_entry.id   AF-A0A7W4CNM1-F1
#
_cell.length_a   1.000
_cell.length_b   1.000
_cell.length_c   1.000
_cell.angle_alpha   90.00
_cell.angle_beta   90.00
_cell.angle_gamma   90.00
#
_symmetry.space_group_name_H-M   'P 1'
#
loop_
_entity.id
_entity.type
_entity.pdbx_description
1 polymer ?
#
loop_
_entity_poly.entity_id
_entity_poly.type
_entity_poly.pdbx_seq_one_letter_code
_entity_poly.pdbx_strand_id
1 'polypeptide(L)'
;MLLDSACGIAVHSQLGANRGYTTLELKVSYLRGLSERSGKVRATGRTVSVGRRVAFAEATLHDGDGRLCATATSTLLVFDVENRQRAKDLPMTVRGEHGQG
;
A
#
# COMPACT_ATOMS: atom_id res chain seq x y z
N MET A 1 10.39 3.52 -5.65
CA MET A 1 9.43 2.96 -6.62
C MET A 1 8.19 3.87 -6.66
N LEU A 2 8.24 5.01 -7.37
CA LEU A 2 7.25 6.09 -7.23
C LEU A 2 5.82 5.69 -7.61
N LEU A 3 5.66 5.00 -8.75
CA LEU A 3 4.35 4.57 -9.24
C LEU A 3 3.70 3.51 -8.35
N ASP A 4 4.49 2.58 -7.81
CA ASP A 4 4.00 1.58 -6.85
C ASP A 4 3.52 2.23 -5.57
N SER A 5 4.31 3.17 -5.01
CA SER A 5 3.87 3.96 -3.86
C SER A 5 2.61 4.75 -4.17
N ALA A 6 2.47 5.34 -5.36
CA ALA A 6 1.26 6.07 -5.75
C ALA A 6 0.02 5.17 -5.83
N CYS A 7 0.14 3.97 -6.42
CA CYS A 7 -0.92 2.97 -6.43
C CYS A 7 -1.28 2.51 -5.01
N GLY A 8 -0.27 2.18 -4.19
CA GLY A 8 -0.45 1.75 -2.81
C GLY A 8 -1.11 2.82 -1.95
N ILE A 9 -0.65 4.07 -2.03
CA ILE A 9 -1.24 5.21 -1.30
C ILE A 9 -2.69 5.46 -1.72
N ALA A 10 -3.00 5.38 -3.02
CA ALA A 10 -4.36 5.52 -3.50
C ALA A 10 -5.30 4.48 -2.86
N VAL A 11 -4.90 3.21 -2.84
CA VAL A 11 -5.67 2.16 -2.15
C VAL A 11 -5.70 2.38 -0.65
N HIS A 12 -4.55 2.66 -0.02
CA HIS A 12 -4.45 2.87 1.43
C HIS A 12 -5.39 3.97 1.91
N SER A 13 -5.52 5.06 1.14
CA SER A 13 -6.39 6.19 1.47
C SER A 13 -7.88 5.83 1.55
N GLN A 14 -8.28 4.70 0.96
CA GLN A 14 -9.65 4.19 0.97
C GLN A 14 -9.84 3.00 1.91
N LEU A 15 -8.77 2.52 2.56
CA LEU A 15 -8.87 1.44 3.54
C LEU A 15 -9.29 1.99 4.91
N GLY A 16 -10.25 1.33 5.52
CA GLY A 16 -10.59 1.55 6.93
C GLY A 16 -9.47 1.08 7.86
N ALA A 17 -9.60 1.44 9.14
CA ALA A 17 -8.70 0.97 10.18
C ALA A 17 -8.62 -0.57 10.22
N ASN A 18 -7.46 -1.09 10.65
CA ASN A 18 -7.17 -2.53 10.73
C ASN A 18 -7.20 -3.26 9.38
N ARG A 19 -7.05 -2.56 8.26
CA ARG A 19 -6.85 -3.18 6.94
C ARG A 19 -5.47 -2.84 6.41
N GLY A 20 -4.84 -3.84 5.83
CA GLY A 20 -3.53 -3.78 5.21
C GLY A 20 -3.61 -4.33 3.81
N TYR A 21 -2.53 -4.15 3.06
CA TYR A 21 -2.42 -4.71 1.73
C TYR A 21 -0.98 -5.10 1.40
N THR A 22 -0.84 -5.96 0.41
CA THR A 22 0.43 -6.25 -0.25
C THR A 22 0.20 -6.30 -1.77
N THR A 23 1.23 -6.00 -2.54
CA THR A 23 1.16 -6.00 -4.01
C THR A 23 1.16 -7.44 -4.52
N LEU A 24 0.16 -7.80 -5.34
CA LEU A 24 0.12 -9.07 -6.09
C LEU A 24 0.75 -8.93 -7.46
N GLU A 25 0.47 -7.82 -8.13
CA GLU A 25 0.97 -7.52 -9.47
C GLU A 25 1.24 -6.02 -9.58
N LEU A 26 2.30 -5.68 -10.30
CA LEU A 26 2.54 -4.35 -10.79
C LEU A 26 3.05 -4.43 -12.23
N LYS A 27 2.36 -3.77 -13.14
CA LYS A 27 2.84 -3.52 -14.50
C LYS A 27 3.20 -2.06 -14.62
N VAL A 28 4.41 -1.78 -15.11
CA VAL A 28 4.87 -0.42 -15.44
C VAL A 28 5.23 -0.36 -16.91
N SER A 29 4.79 0.69 -17.58
CA SER A 29 5.18 0.99 -18.95
C SER A 29 5.92 2.33 -18.99
N TYR A 30 7.20 2.29 -19.33
CA TYR A 30 8.04 3.48 -19.49
C TYR A 30 7.90 4.00 -20.92
N LEU A 31 7.39 5.22 -21.05
CA LEU A 31 7.10 5.87 -22.33
C LEU A 31 8.18 6.90 -22.69
N ARG A 32 8.84 7.48 -21.69
CA ARG A 32 9.90 8.46 -21.86
C ARG A 32 10.97 8.31 -20.78
N GLY A 33 12.23 8.44 -21.19
CA GLY A 33 13.37 8.49 -20.27
C GLY A 33 13.36 9.78 -19.43
N LEU A 34 13.73 9.66 -18.16
CA LEU A 34 13.99 10.78 -17.27
C LEU A 34 15.47 11.13 -17.28
N SER A 35 15.78 12.42 -17.19
CA SER A 35 17.14 12.96 -17.08
C SER A 35 17.16 14.13 -16.10
N GLU A 36 18.32 14.70 -15.82
CA GLU A 36 18.44 15.92 -15.01
C GLU A 36 17.63 17.10 -15.58
N ARG A 37 17.41 17.11 -16.91
CA ARG A 37 16.59 18.13 -17.59
C ARG A 37 15.10 17.91 -17.46
N SER A 38 14.65 16.77 -16.95
CA SER A 38 13.22 16.46 -16.78
C SER A 38 12.55 17.29 -15.66
N GLY A 39 13.33 17.97 -14.82
CA GLY A 39 12.78 18.76 -13.72
C GLY A 39 12.07 17.91 -12.66
N LYS A 40 11.20 18.55 -11.88
CA LYS A 40 10.47 17.89 -10.80
C LYS A 40 9.39 16.98 -11.36
N VAL A 41 9.54 15.67 -11.13
CA VAL A 41 8.54 14.68 -11.55
C VAL A 41 7.39 14.59 -10.54
N ARG A 42 6.20 14.19 -11.03
CA ARG A 42 5.00 13.95 -10.22
C ARG A 42 4.37 12.61 -10.56
N ALA A 43 4.25 11.75 -9.56
CA ALA A 43 3.44 10.54 -9.64
C ALA A 43 2.05 10.81 -9.05
N THR A 44 1.00 10.39 -9.75
CA THR A 44 -0.39 10.50 -9.28
C THR A 44 -1.03 9.12 -9.37
N GLY A 45 -1.56 8.63 -8.25
CA GLY A 45 -2.27 7.35 -8.17
C GLY A 45 -3.76 7.55 -8.07
N ARG A 46 -4.52 6.60 -8.62
CA ARG A 46 -5.99 6.55 -8.53
C ARG A 46 -6.43 5.12 -8.28
N THR A 47 -7.37 4.95 -7.36
CA THR A 47 -8.03 3.68 -7.15
C THR A 47 -9.04 3.41 -8.26
N VAL A 48 -8.97 2.22 -8.85
CA VAL A 48 -9.95 1.74 -9.84
C VAL A 48 -11.10 1.04 -9.12
N SER A 49 -10.80 0.17 -8.15
CA SER A 49 -11.79 -0.43 -7.25
C SER A 49 -11.15 -0.98 -5.97
N VAL A 50 -11.92 -1.03 -4.88
CA VAL A 50 -11.50 -1.64 -3.60
C VAL A 50 -12.53 -2.66 -3.17
N GLY A 51 -12.14 -3.93 -3.17
CA GLY A 51 -12.93 -5.03 -2.64
C GLY A 51 -12.50 -5.47 -1.25
N ARG A 52 -13.11 -6.56 -0.78
CA ARG A 52 -12.74 -7.18 0.50
C ARG A 52 -11.35 -7.82 0.48
N ARG A 53 -10.96 -8.41 -0.64
CA ARG A 53 -9.71 -9.16 -0.80
C ARG A 53 -8.78 -8.61 -1.87
N VAL A 54 -9.30 -7.88 -2.85
CA VAL A 54 -8.52 -7.38 -3.97
C VAL A 54 -8.85 -5.93 -4.20
N ALA A 55 -7.84 -5.11 -4.46
CA ALA A 55 -7.98 -3.75 -4.93
C ALA A 55 -7.19 -3.57 -6.23
N PHE A 56 -7.68 -2.70 -7.10
CA PHE A 56 -7.03 -2.33 -8.35
C PHE A 56 -6.74 -0.83 -8.33
N ALA A 57 -5.55 -0.45 -8.76
CA ALA A 57 -5.13 0.94 -8.85
C ALA A 57 -4.31 1.18 -10.13
N GLU A 58 -4.31 2.43 -10.55
CA GLU A 58 -3.46 2.92 -11.63
C GLU A 58 -2.67 4.14 -11.17
N ALA A 59 -1.56 4.41 -11.85
CA ALA A 59 -0.79 5.62 -11.62
C ALA A 59 -0.14 6.15 -12.89
N THR A 60 0.09 7.45 -12.95
CA THR A 60 0.84 8.13 -14.00
C THR A 60 2.03 8.87 -13.41
N LEU A 61 3.11 9.01 -14.18
CA LEU A 61 4.30 9.78 -13.84
C LEU A 61 4.50 10.85 -14.91
N HIS A 62 4.54 12.11 -14.51
CA HIS A 62 4.78 13.25 -15.38
C HIS A 62 6.10 13.95 -15.03
N ASP A 63 6.79 14.52 -16.01
CA ASP A 63 7.96 15.38 -15.80
C ASP A 63 7.58 16.83 -15.44
N GLY A 64 8.58 17.70 -15.28
CA GLY A 64 8.40 19.11 -14.93
C GLY A 64 7.69 19.93 -16.00
N ASP A 65 7.69 19.46 -17.26
CA ASP A 65 6.95 20.04 -18.38
C ASP A 65 5.53 19.45 -18.50
N GLY A 66 5.14 18.56 -17.57
CA GLY A 66 3.86 17.88 -17.58
C GLY A 66 3.74 16.74 -18.60
N ARG A 67 4.84 16.31 -19.24
CA ARG A 67 4.81 15.21 -20.20
C ARG A 67 4.69 13.87 -19.50
N LEU A 68 3.87 12.96 -20.04
CA LEU A 68 3.71 11.61 -19.51
C LEU A 68 4.99 10.77 -19.75
N CYS A 69 5.61 10.32 -18.67
CA CYS A 69 6.84 9.54 -18.72
C CYS A 69 6.62 8.04 -18.49
N ALA A 70 5.66 7.68 -17.65
CA ALA A 70 5.33 6.29 -17.38
C ALA A 70 3.91 6.13 -16.86
N THR A 71 3.34 4.95 -17.05
CA THR A 71 2.07 4.52 -16.47
C THR A 71 2.26 3.24 -15.68
N ALA A 72 1.40 3.00 -14.69
CA ALA A 72 1.35 1.76 -13.96
C ALA A 72 -0.07 1.31 -13.68
N THR A 73 -0.25 0.00 -13.59
CA THR A 73 -1.43 -0.66 -13.02
C THR A 73 -0.98 -1.63 -11.94
N SER A 74 -1.70 -1.68 -10.83
CA SER A 74 -1.40 -2.56 -9.71
C SER A 74 -2.64 -3.32 -9.24
N THR A 75 -2.43 -4.58 -8.90
CA THR A 75 -3.39 -5.44 -8.21
C THR A 75 -2.85 -5.68 -6.80
N LEU A 76 -3.66 -5.44 -5.78
CA LEU A 76 -3.25 -5.54 -4.38
C LEU A 76 -4.15 -6.52 -3.64
N LEU A 77 -3.55 -7.42 -2.86
CA LEU A 77 -4.26 -8.25 -1.90
C LEU A 77 -4.55 -7.41 -0.67
N VAL A 78 -5.82 -7.31 -0.29
CA VAL A 78 -6.26 -6.64 0.92
C VAL A 78 -6.60 -7.66 1.99
N PHE A 79 -6.17 -7.42 3.22
CA PHE A 79 -6.37 -8.31 4.35
C PHE A 79 -6.56 -7.53 5.65
N ASP A 80 -7.13 -8.19 6.64
CA ASP A 80 -7.28 -7.62 7.98
C ASP A 80 -5.94 -7.72 8.72
N VAL A 81 -5.60 -6.66 9.45
CA VAL A 81 -4.39 -6.57 10.27
C VAL A 81 -4.83 -6.59 11.72
N GLU A 82 -4.41 -7.61 12.45
CA GLU A 82 -4.74 -7.70 13.86
C GLU A 82 -4.02 -6.60 14.65
N ASN A 83 -4.79 -5.84 15.44
CA ASN A 83 -4.22 -4.76 16.23
C ASN A 83 -3.34 -5.35 17.35
N ARG A 84 -2.01 -5.28 17.17
CA ARG A 84 -1.02 -5.75 18.16
C ARG A 84 -1.14 -5.08 19.54
N GLN A 85 -1.95 -4.02 19.68
CA GLN A 85 -2.24 -3.43 20.99
C GLN A 85 -3.09 -4.36 21.88
N ARG A 86 -4.06 -5.11 21.34
CA ARG A 86 -4.91 -6.03 22.14
C ARG A 86 -4.14 -7.22 22.73
N ALA A 87 -3.04 -7.64 22.10
CA ALA A 87 -2.25 -8.77 22.56
C ALA A 87 -1.43 -8.48 23.84
N LYS A 88 -1.26 -7.20 24.21
CA LYS A 88 -0.55 -6.80 25.43
C LYS A 88 -1.46 -6.64 26.66
N ASP A 89 -2.78 -6.60 26.45
CA ASP A 89 -3.77 -6.40 27.52
C ASP A 89 -4.39 -7.71 28.02
N LEU A 90 -3.91 -8.88 27.55
CA LEU A 90 -4.34 -10.16 28.11
C LEU A 90 -3.78 -10.27 29.54
N PRO A 91 -4.62 -10.39 30.58
CA PRO A 91 -4.13 -10.54 31.94
C PRO A 91 -3.28 -11.80 32.02
N MET A 92 -2.07 -11.66 32.59
CA MET A 92 -1.25 -12.80 33.00
C MET A 92 -2.01 -13.55 34.10
N THR A 93 -2.86 -14.50 33.72
CA THR A 93 -3.53 -15.38 34.67
C THR A 93 -2.47 -16.22 35.37
N VAL A 94 -2.20 -15.82 36.61
CA VAL A 94 -1.64 -16.53 37.76
C VAL A 94 -1.16 -17.96 37.43
N ARG A 95 0.16 -18.14 37.34
CA ARG A 95 0.77 -19.46 37.61
C ARG A 95 0.47 -19.78 39.06
N GLY A 96 -0.57 -20.58 39.28
CA GLY A 96 -0.86 -21.15 40.59
C GLY A 96 0.29 -22.05 40.99
N GLU A 97 1.15 -21.55 41.87
CA GLU A 97 1.97 -22.38 42.72
C GLU A 97 1.01 -23.18 43.63
N HIS A 98 0.94 -24.49 43.43
CA HIS A 98 0.51 -25.41 44.48
C HIS A 98 1.76 -26.09 45.01
N GLY A 99 2.35 -25.44 46.02
CA GLY A 99 3.22 -26.08 46.98
C GLY A 99 2.40 -26.54 48.19
N GLN A 100 2.66 -27.79 48.57
CA GLN A 100 2.48 -28.42 49.89
C GLN A 100 1.18 -29.15 50.20
N GLY A 101 1.38 -30.45 50.44
CA GLY A 101 0.49 -31.45 51.02
C GLY A 101 1.22 -32.79 50.99
#